data_AF-A0A1R1HYU5-F1
#
_entry.id   AF-A0A1R1HYU5-F1
#
_cell.length_a   1.000
_cell.length_b   1.000
_cell.length_c   1.000
_cell.angle_alpha   90.00
_cell.angle_beta   90.00
_cell.angle_gamma   90.00
#
_symmetry.space_group_name_H-M   'P 1'
#
loop_
_entity.id
_entity.type
_entity.pdbx_description
1 polymer ?
#
loop_
_entity_poly.entity_id
_entity_poly.type
_entity_poly.pdbx_seq_one_letter_code
_entity_poly.pdbx_strand_id
1 'polypeptide(L)'
;MDIRAIISPTVHDREALEEFADALVDRAPEVERDVARLKKSPGDREITADLFRAIHNIKGDAALCKFDLGIAIAHPIESMMSRFREGEIGFSDLLAELILLAVDRLELATDAVLSHKPLENLRLLDLVQGLEKLAQAPADKVDARCAELIEAVTGFPPVITGMSSRAPKVATPKAEQINASEDLQFFRSLAMQFESRSPLFKGRTMRILRLALETNKTAGNAVDPVQLEAAVYLHDIGMMLLPEVTWLKVGKMTDADKDLLRNHPGYAAGLLQRMHGWEEAAEMVAQHHEMPDGGGYPNQLDGARICAGAKILSIVDAFEAVMLKHIHRGKNRSVLRAIAEINACDKQFAPEWIAPFNAVIRKTIES
;
A
#
# COMPACT_ATOMS: atom_id res chain seq x y z
N MET A 1 25.18 17.84 -12.01
CA MET A 1 24.03 17.84 -11.09
C MET A 1 24.52 18.11 -9.67
N ASP A 2 23.89 18.98 -8.89
CA ASP A 2 24.25 19.22 -7.49
C ASP A 2 23.63 18.14 -6.60
N ILE A 3 24.46 17.30 -5.98
CA ILE A 3 24.03 16.22 -5.08
C ILE A 3 23.20 16.78 -3.92
N ARG A 4 23.49 18.00 -3.46
CA ARG A 4 22.75 18.65 -2.36
C ARG A 4 21.28 18.88 -2.70
N ALA A 5 20.97 19.23 -3.94
CA ALA A 5 19.61 19.44 -4.40
C ALA A 5 18.74 18.16 -4.38
N ILE A 6 19.39 16.97 -4.33
CA ILE A 6 18.71 15.67 -4.30
C ILE A 6 18.50 15.17 -2.87
N ILE A 7 19.56 15.26 -2.04
CA ILE A 7 19.54 14.71 -0.67
C ILE A 7 18.94 15.67 0.36
N SER A 8 18.98 16.98 0.07
CA SER A 8 18.45 18.04 0.92
C SER A 8 17.96 19.20 0.06
N PRO A 9 16.82 19.03 -0.66
CA PRO A 9 16.29 20.05 -1.56
C PRO A 9 16.08 21.37 -0.82
N THR A 10 16.60 22.47 -1.37
CA THR A 10 16.36 23.80 -0.81
C THR A 10 15.01 24.32 -1.27
N VAL A 11 14.06 24.44 -0.34
CA VAL A 11 12.76 25.09 -0.61
C VAL A 11 12.97 26.59 -0.57
N HIS A 12 13.09 27.20 -1.75
CA HIS A 12 13.25 28.65 -1.88
C HIS A 12 11.93 29.39 -1.74
N ASP A 13 10.84 28.76 -2.16
CA ASP A 13 9.48 29.29 -2.13
C ASP A 13 8.52 28.14 -1.82
N ARG A 14 7.80 28.26 -0.71
CA ARG A 14 6.88 27.21 -0.24
C ARG A 14 5.57 27.21 -1.04
N GLU A 15 5.06 28.38 -1.40
CA GLU A 15 3.82 28.49 -2.18
C GLU A 15 4.04 27.86 -3.57
N ALA A 16 5.19 28.12 -4.18
CA ALA A 16 5.58 27.47 -5.43
C ALA A 16 5.67 25.93 -5.31
N LEU A 17 6.17 25.40 -4.19
CA LEU A 17 6.22 23.94 -3.98
C LEU A 17 4.82 23.35 -3.75
N GLU A 18 3.92 24.07 -3.07
CA GLU A 18 2.52 23.67 -2.90
C GLU A 18 1.79 23.65 -4.26
N GLU A 19 2.01 24.66 -5.11
CA GLU A 19 1.51 24.67 -6.49
C GLU A 19 2.02 23.49 -7.32
N PHE A 20 3.30 23.16 -7.20
CA PHE A 20 3.87 21.98 -7.85
C PHE A 20 3.23 20.68 -7.34
N ALA A 21 3.01 20.57 -6.03
CA ALA A 21 2.40 19.39 -5.42
C ALA A 21 0.97 19.19 -5.91
N ASP A 22 0.17 20.25 -5.96
CA ASP A 22 -1.19 20.20 -6.49
C ASP A 22 -1.20 19.79 -7.97
N ALA A 23 -0.33 20.37 -8.79
CA ALA A 23 -0.21 19.99 -10.20
C ALA A 23 0.28 18.54 -10.39
N LEU A 24 1.15 18.04 -9.51
CA LEU A 24 1.63 16.66 -9.53
C LEU A 24 0.51 15.67 -9.18
N VAL A 25 -0.37 16.01 -8.23
CA VAL A 25 -1.55 15.20 -7.85
C VAL A 25 -2.49 14.98 -9.03
N ASP A 26 -2.63 15.97 -9.91
CA ASP A 26 -3.47 15.86 -11.11
C ASP A 26 -2.78 15.05 -12.23
N ARG A 27 -1.46 15.19 -12.38
CA ARG A 27 -0.71 14.60 -13.51
C ARG A 27 -0.22 13.18 -13.28
N ALA A 28 0.10 12.80 -12.04
CA ALA A 28 0.54 11.43 -11.74
C ALA A 28 -0.50 10.36 -12.15
N PRO A 29 -1.82 10.54 -11.91
CA PRO A 29 -2.86 9.64 -12.42
C PRO A 29 -2.92 9.55 -13.95
N GLU A 30 -2.62 10.63 -14.66
CA GLU A 30 -2.56 10.63 -16.14
C GLU A 30 -1.40 9.77 -16.64
N VAL A 31 -0.22 9.95 -16.06
CA VAL A 31 0.96 9.11 -16.34
C VAL A 31 0.65 7.64 -16.08
N GLU A 32 0.04 7.32 -14.93
CA GLU A 32 -0.36 5.95 -14.58
C GLU A 32 -1.29 5.33 -15.62
N ARG A 33 -2.35 6.06 -15.99
CA ARG A 33 -3.33 5.63 -16.98
C ARG A 33 -2.66 5.37 -18.34
N ASP A 34 -1.84 6.31 -18.80
CA ASP A 34 -1.28 6.24 -20.15
C ASP A 34 -0.17 5.20 -20.23
N VAL A 35 0.64 5.02 -19.19
CA VAL A 35 1.55 3.85 -19.08
C VAL A 35 0.75 2.54 -19.13
N ALA A 36 -0.33 2.41 -18.36
CA ALA A 36 -1.13 1.18 -18.34
C ALA A 36 -1.80 0.86 -19.70
N ARG A 37 -2.22 1.90 -20.43
CA ARG A 37 -2.75 1.74 -21.80
C ARG A 37 -1.64 1.38 -22.78
N LEU A 38 -0.48 2.03 -22.68
CA LEU A 38 0.66 1.79 -23.57
C LEU A 38 1.24 0.38 -23.39
N LYS A 39 1.21 -0.18 -22.17
CA LYS A 39 1.54 -1.61 -21.93
C LYS A 39 0.67 -2.57 -22.74
N LYS A 40 -0.62 -2.25 -22.91
CA LYS A 40 -1.56 -3.08 -23.69
C LYS A 40 -1.41 -2.85 -25.19
N SER A 41 -1.05 -1.63 -25.58
CA SER A 41 -0.94 -1.20 -26.97
C SER A 41 0.36 -0.41 -27.21
N PRO A 42 1.55 -1.05 -27.23
CA PRO A 42 2.84 -0.35 -27.29
C PRO A 42 3.07 0.44 -28.59
N GLY A 43 2.29 0.20 -29.64
CA GLY A 43 2.39 0.92 -30.91
C GLY A 43 1.47 2.16 -31.01
N ASP A 44 0.70 2.47 -29.97
CA ASP A 44 -0.28 3.56 -30.00
C ASP A 44 0.40 4.92 -29.88
N ARG A 45 0.42 5.67 -30.99
CA ARG A 45 1.06 6.98 -31.09
C ARG A 45 0.35 8.08 -30.31
N GLU A 46 -0.96 7.95 -30.11
CA GLU A 46 -1.75 8.93 -29.36
C GLU A 46 -1.41 8.82 -27.88
N ILE A 47 -1.46 7.60 -27.33
CA ILE A 47 -1.07 7.34 -25.93
C ILE A 47 0.40 7.72 -25.69
N THR A 48 1.28 7.41 -26.64
CA THR A 48 2.69 7.81 -26.57
C THR A 48 2.85 9.32 -26.47
N ALA A 49 2.10 10.09 -27.27
CA ALA A 49 2.14 11.54 -27.25
C ALA A 49 1.58 12.12 -25.94
N ASP A 50 0.49 11.54 -25.43
CA ASP A 50 -0.12 11.98 -24.16
C ASP A 50 0.81 11.72 -22.96
N LEU A 51 1.39 10.52 -22.87
CA LEU A 51 2.37 10.20 -21.83
C LEU A 51 3.60 11.13 -21.90
N PHE A 52 4.11 11.41 -23.11
CA PHE A 52 5.21 12.35 -23.29
C PHE A 52 4.84 13.76 -22.79
N ARG A 53 3.64 14.25 -23.12
CA ARG A 53 3.16 15.57 -22.67
C ARG A 53 3.01 15.62 -21.15
N ALA A 54 2.44 14.59 -20.52
CA ALA A 54 2.28 14.55 -19.08
C ALA A 54 3.63 14.66 -18.35
N ILE A 55 4.63 13.89 -18.77
CA ILE A 55 5.99 13.97 -18.22
C ILE A 55 6.65 15.32 -18.51
N HIS A 56 6.52 15.83 -19.73
CA HIS A 56 7.06 17.15 -20.11
C HIS A 56 6.48 18.27 -19.24
N ASN A 57 5.17 18.21 -18.98
CA ASN A 57 4.50 19.16 -18.13
C ASN A 57 5.02 19.04 -16.69
N ILE A 58 5.14 17.84 -16.11
CA ILE A 58 5.69 17.64 -14.75
C ILE A 58 7.08 18.31 -14.63
N LYS A 59 7.96 18.12 -15.62
CA LYS A 59 9.26 18.79 -15.66
C LYS A 59 9.11 20.32 -15.74
N GLY A 60 8.20 20.81 -16.59
CA GLY A 60 7.90 22.23 -16.76
C GLY A 60 7.46 22.90 -15.46
N ASP A 61 6.52 22.30 -14.74
CA ASP A 61 6.05 22.83 -13.46
C ASP A 61 7.14 22.78 -12.40
N ALA A 62 7.93 21.69 -12.33
CA ALA A 62 9.08 21.64 -11.43
C ALA A 62 10.07 22.78 -11.71
N ALA A 63 10.30 23.13 -12.98
CA ALA A 63 11.16 24.24 -13.37
C ALA A 63 10.57 25.61 -13.02
N LEU A 64 9.26 25.81 -13.24
CA LEU A 64 8.55 27.04 -12.87
C LEU A 64 8.61 27.27 -11.35
N CYS A 65 8.42 26.20 -10.57
CA CYS A 65 8.44 26.24 -9.11
C CYS A 65 9.85 26.17 -8.51
N LYS A 66 10.91 26.16 -9.36
CA LYS A 66 12.32 26.03 -8.96
C LYS A 66 12.59 24.82 -8.05
N PHE A 67 11.87 23.72 -8.30
CA PHE A 67 12.03 22.47 -7.57
C PHE A 67 12.98 21.53 -8.32
N ASP A 68 14.28 21.69 -8.06
CA ASP A 68 15.35 20.98 -8.78
C ASP A 68 15.22 19.45 -8.73
N LEU A 69 14.74 18.89 -7.63
CA LEU A 69 14.50 17.45 -7.49
C LEU A 69 13.39 16.96 -8.43
N GLY A 70 12.35 17.77 -8.70
CA GLY A 70 11.34 17.44 -9.69
C GLY A 70 11.91 17.39 -11.10
N ILE A 71 12.75 18.36 -11.45
CA ILE A 71 13.45 18.42 -12.75
C ILE A 71 14.37 17.21 -12.90
N ALA A 72 15.13 16.89 -11.85
CA ALA A 72 16.07 15.78 -11.78
C ALA A 72 15.46 14.42 -12.15
N ILE A 73 14.22 14.18 -11.69
CA ILE A 73 13.53 12.91 -11.89
C ILE A 73 12.78 12.92 -13.23
N ALA A 74 12.07 14.01 -13.56
CA ALA A 74 11.22 14.07 -14.74
C ALA A 74 12.02 14.16 -16.06
N HIS A 75 13.17 14.85 -16.06
CA HIS A 75 13.94 15.08 -17.29
C HIS A 75 14.46 13.78 -17.94
N PRO A 76 15.12 12.85 -17.22
CA PRO A 76 15.54 11.59 -17.83
C PRO A 76 14.38 10.74 -18.35
N ILE A 77 13.22 10.78 -17.68
CA ILE A 77 12.01 10.08 -18.14
C ILE A 77 11.54 10.63 -19.48
N GLU A 78 11.50 11.96 -19.62
CA GLU A 78 11.14 12.61 -20.87
C GLU A 78 12.13 12.24 -22.00
N SER A 79 13.43 12.18 -21.70
CA SER A 79 14.44 11.73 -22.66
C SER A 79 14.18 10.31 -23.15
N MET A 80 13.87 9.37 -22.25
CA MET A 80 13.49 8.01 -22.62
C MET A 80 12.22 7.98 -23.48
N MET A 81 11.22 8.79 -23.13
CA MET A 81 9.98 8.88 -23.91
C MET A 81 10.21 9.49 -25.30
N SER A 82 11.16 10.43 -25.46
CA SER A 82 11.55 10.94 -26.79
C SER A 82 12.16 9.83 -27.64
N ARG A 83 13.10 9.06 -27.06
CA ARG A 83 13.76 7.93 -27.74
C ARG A 83 12.76 6.85 -28.14
N PHE A 84 11.79 6.55 -27.28
CA PHE A 84 10.70 5.62 -27.61
C PHE A 84 9.84 6.16 -28.76
N ARG A 85 9.45 7.43 -28.71
CA ARG A 85 8.67 8.09 -29.78
C ARG A 85 9.40 8.10 -31.13
N GLU A 86 10.73 8.22 -31.11
CA GLU A 86 11.60 8.18 -32.28
C GLU A 86 11.89 6.75 -32.78
N GLY A 87 11.46 5.73 -32.03
CA GLY A 87 11.63 4.32 -32.39
C GLY A 87 13.01 3.76 -32.05
N GLU A 88 13.82 4.47 -31.25
CA GLU A 88 15.15 4.02 -30.85
C GLU A 88 15.11 2.90 -29.80
N ILE A 89 14.13 2.96 -28.89
CA ILE A 89 13.93 1.99 -27.80
C ILE A 89 12.49 1.48 -27.82
N GLY A 90 12.25 0.27 -27.30
CA GLY A 90 10.90 -0.27 -27.13
C GLY A 90 10.27 0.16 -25.80
N PHE A 91 8.94 0.05 -25.69
CA PHE A 91 8.21 0.23 -24.44
C PHE A 91 8.00 -1.13 -23.74
N SER A 92 8.95 -1.50 -22.90
CA SER A 92 8.92 -2.77 -22.15
C SER A 92 8.14 -2.64 -20.83
N ASP A 93 7.80 -3.79 -20.23
CA ASP A 93 7.24 -3.85 -18.88
C ASP A 93 8.17 -3.18 -17.84
N LEU A 94 9.49 -3.35 -18.02
CA LEU A 94 10.50 -2.79 -17.12
C LEU A 94 10.63 -1.27 -17.26
N LEU A 95 10.56 -0.74 -18.49
CA LEU A 95 10.52 0.71 -18.71
C LEU A 95 9.25 1.32 -18.10
N ALA A 96 8.09 0.67 -18.30
CA ALA A 96 6.83 1.08 -17.70
C ALA A 96 6.91 1.10 -16.16
N GLU A 97 7.48 0.06 -15.54
CA GLU A 97 7.66 -0.02 -14.10
C GLU A 97 8.56 1.09 -13.57
N LEU A 98 9.67 1.36 -14.25
CA LEU A 98 10.61 2.40 -13.85
C LEU A 98 10.01 3.81 -13.93
N ILE A 99 9.30 4.13 -15.02
CA ILE A 99 8.64 5.45 -15.18
C ILE A 99 7.71 5.71 -14.01
N LEU A 100 6.89 4.71 -13.67
CA LEU A 100 5.94 4.83 -12.58
C LEU A 100 6.64 4.84 -11.20
N LEU A 101 7.73 4.10 -11.01
CA LEU A 101 8.53 4.15 -9.78
C LEU A 101 9.10 5.56 -9.57
N ALA A 102 9.60 6.17 -10.63
CA ALA A 102 10.17 7.50 -10.58
C ALA A 102 9.13 8.57 -10.22
N VAL A 103 7.92 8.50 -10.80
CA VAL A 103 6.81 9.39 -10.45
C VAL A 103 6.35 9.18 -8.99
N ASP A 104 6.22 7.92 -8.54
CA ASP A 104 5.89 7.61 -7.14
C ASP A 104 6.92 8.22 -6.15
N ARG A 105 8.21 8.12 -6.48
CA ARG A 105 9.29 8.69 -5.65
C ARG A 105 9.26 10.21 -5.65
N LEU A 106 8.85 10.83 -6.75
CA LEU A 106 8.65 12.27 -6.84
C LEU A 106 7.47 12.72 -5.97
N GLU A 107 6.33 12.02 -5.99
CA GLU A 107 5.19 12.31 -5.09
C GLU A 107 5.60 12.23 -3.61
N LEU A 108 6.26 11.13 -3.22
CA LEU A 108 6.72 10.92 -1.84
C LEU A 108 7.76 11.96 -1.41
N ALA A 109 8.69 12.32 -2.30
CA ALA A 109 9.68 13.34 -1.99
C ALA A 109 9.02 14.71 -1.83
N THR A 110 8.02 15.03 -2.66
CA THR A 110 7.29 16.30 -2.59
C THR A 110 6.52 16.43 -1.27
N ASP A 111 5.78 15.39 -0.86
CA ASP A 111 5.10 15.36 0.46
C ASP A 111 6.08 15.46 1.62
N ALA A 112 7.20 14.73 1.54
CA ALA A 112 8.22 14.76 2.59
C ALA A 112 8.87 16.13 2.73
N VAL A 113 9.17 16.82 1.62
CA VAL A 113 9.72 18.18 1.65
C VAL A 113 8.71 19.17 2.22
N LEU A 114 7.43 19.11 1.82
CA LEU A 114 6.36 19.96 2.36
C LEU A 114 6.12 19.73 3.86
N SER A 115 6.26 18.49 4.31
CA SER A 115 6.05 18.07 5.70
C SER A 115 7.32 18.12 6.56
N HIS A 116 8.45 18.60 6.02
CA HIS A 116 9.77 18.59 6.69
C HIS A 116 10.21 17.22 7.21
N LYS A 117 9.86 16.14 6.50
CA LYS A 117 10.28 14.76 6.80
C LYS A 117 11.61 14.43 6.12
N PRO A 118 12.41 13.52 6.68
CA PRO A 118 13.67 13.08 6.07
C PRO A 118 13.43 12.31 4.75
N LEU A 119 14.36 12.48 3.78
CA LEU A 119 14.31 11.85 2.46
C LEU A 119 15.18 10.61 2.31
N GLU A 120 15.96 10.27 3.33
CA GLU A 120 17.02 9.22 3.30
C GLU A 120 16.49 7.86 2.84
N ASN A 121 15.26 7.52 3.24
CA ASN A 121 14.61 6.23 2.94
C ASN A 121 14.09 6.12 1.50
N LEU A 122 14.09 7.21 0.72
CA LEU A 122 13.55 7.22 -0.64
C LEU A 122 14.57 6.82 -1.71
N ARG A 123 15.86 6.66 -1.35
CA ARG A 123 16.95 6.27 -2.27
C ARG A 123 17.02 7.16 -3.53
N LEU A 124 16.74 8.46 -3.38
CA LEU A 124 16.62 9.41 -4.49
C LEU A 124 17.92 9.58 -5.29
N LEU A 125 19.07 9.51 -4.63
CA LEU A 125 20.37 9.61 -5.31
C LEU A 125 20.59 8.44 -6.28
N ASP A 126 20.32 7.21 -5.84
CA ASP A 126 20.42 6.01 -6.67
C ASP A 126 19.45 6.09 -7.85
N LEU A 127 18.21 6.53 -7.59
CA LEU A 127 17.17 6.71 -8.59
C LEU A 127 17.60 7.70 -9.69
N VAL A 128 17.99 8.91 -9.31
CA VAL A 128 18.34 9.97 -10.26
C VAL A 128 19.58 9.57 -11.08
N GLN A 129 20.64 9.08 -10.43
CA GLN A 129 21.85 8.65 -11.15
C GLN A 129 21.58 7.48 -12.10
N GLY A 130 20.71 6.56 -11.71
CA GLY A 130 20.31 5.45 -12.58
C GLY A 130 19.48 5.92 -13.76
N LEU A 131 18.52 6.81 -13.55
CA LEU A 131 17.68 7.39 -14.59
C LEU A 131 18.52 8.15 -15.63
N GLU A 132 19.51 8.95 -15.19
CA GLU A 132 20.44 9.65 -16.09
C GLU A 132 21.24 8.67 -16.96
N LYS A 133 21.79 7.59 -16.36
CA LYS A 133 22.51 6.55 -17.10
C LYS A 133 21.61 5.84 -18.10
N LEU A 134 20.36 5.56 -17.71
CA LEU A 134 19.40 4.86 -18.54
C LEU A 134 18.97 5.68 -19.76
N ALA A 135 18.76 6.99 -19.58
CA ALA A 135 18.41 7.91 -20.65
C ALA A 135 19.44 7.88 -21.80
N GLN A 136 20.70 7.58 -21.50
CA GLN A 136 21.81 7.49 -22.45
C GLN A 136 22.18 6.04 -22.83
N ALA A 137 21.52 5.04 -22.25
CA ALA A 137 21.88 3.63 -22.46
C ALA A 137 21.54 3.16 -23.89
N PRO A 138 22.37 2.29 -24.50
CA PRO A 138 22.03 1.61 -25.75
C PRO A 138 20.70 0.83 -25.63
N ALA A 139 19.95 0.75 -26.73
CA ALA A 139 18.60 0.17 -26.74
C ALA A 139 18.54 -1.27 -26.22
N ASP A 140 19.56 -2.08 -26.51
CA ASP A 140 19.70 -3.47 -26.07
C ASP A 140 20.02 -3.64 -24.56
N LYS A 141 20.37 -2.53 -23.88
CA LYS A 141 20.70 -2.50 -22.46
C LYS A 141 19.63 -1.86 -21.58
N VAL A 142 18.62 -1.23 -22.18
CA VAL A 142 17.57 -0.49 -21.43
C VAL A 142 16.91 -1.39 -20.39
N ASP A 143 16.40 -2.56 -20.79
CA ASP A 143 15.70 -3.46 -19.88
C ASP A 143 16.57 -3.95 -18.71
N ALA A 144 17.80 -4.36 -18.99
CA ALA A 144 18.75 -4.78 -17.94
C ALA A 144 19.05 -3.65 -16.96
N ARG A 145 19.20 -2.43 -17.45
CA ARG A 145 19.45 -1.24 -16.62
C ARG A 145 18.22 -0.79 -15.84
N CYS A 146 17.02 -0.91 -16.40
CA CYS A 146 15.76 -0.72 -15.67
C CYS A 146 15.71 -1.69 -14.49
N ALA A 147 16.04 -2.96 -14.70
CA ALA A 147 16.04 -3.97 -13.65
C ALA A 147 17.03 -3.67 -12.52
N GLU A 148 18.29 -3.38 -12.86
CA GLU A 148 19.32 -2.97 -11.91
C GLU A 148 18.87 -1.76 -11.07
N LEU A 149 18.24 -0.77 -11.71
CA LEU A 149 17.81 0.45 -11.06
C LEU A 149 16.60 0.23 -10.14
N ILE A 150 15.61 -0.53 -10.59
CA ILE A 150 14.46 -0.92 -9.77
C ILE A 150 14.96 -1.65 -8.51
N GLU A 151 15.90 -2.58 -8.65
CA GLU A 151 16.49 -3.30 -7.52
C GLU A 151 17.29 -2.38 -6.59
N ALA A 152 18.09 -1.46 -7.12
CA ALA A 152 18.85 -0.52 -6.30
C ALA A 152 17.95 0.42 -5.47
N VAL A 153 16.81 0.83 -6.01
CA VAL A 153 15.89 1.80 -5.37
C VAL A 153 14.86 1.11 -4.46
N THR A 154 14.50 -0.13 -4.74
CA THR A 154 13.47 -0.87 -3.98
C THR A 154 14.04 -1.94 -3.06
N GLY A 155 15.27 -2.42 -3.32
CA GLY A 155 15.87 -3.59 -2.68
C GLY A 155 15.41 -4.93 -3.24
N PHE A 156 14.63 -4.96 -4.32
CA PHE A 156 14.05 -6.19 -4.89
C PHE A 156 14.16 -6.23 -6.43
N PRO A 157 14.42 -7.41 -7.04
CA PRO A 157 14.43 -7.55 -8.49
C PRO A 157 13.04 -7.29 -9.09
N PRO A 158 12.95 -6.74 -10.32
CA PRO A 158 11.67 -6.51 -10.99
C PRO A 158 10.98 -7.83 -11.37
N VAL A 159 9.64 -7.86 -11.31
CA VAL A 159 8.85 -9.09 -11.48
C VAL A 159 8.19 -9.11 -12.86
N ILE A 160 8.71 -9.93 -13.78
CA ILE A 160 8.05 -10.24 -15.06
C ILE A 160 6.89 -11.23 -14.78
N THR A 161 5.64 -10.81 -14.93
CA THR A 161 4.45 -11.61 -14.57
C THR A 161 4.12 -12.75 -15.53
N GLY A 162 3.91 -13.96 -14.97
CA GLY A 162 3.17 -15.10 -15.53
C GLY A 162 2.36 -15.81 -14.42
N MET A 163 1.09 -16.11 -14.68
CA MET A 163 0.02 -16.49 -13.72
C MET A 163 0.23 -17.76 -12.86
N SER A 164 -0.34 -17.80 -11.64
CA SER A 164 -1.39 -18.75 -11.18
C SER A 164 -1.72 -18.56 -9.67
N SER A 165 -2.90 -19.02 -9.22
CA SER A 165 -3.30 -19.02 -7.80
C SER A 165 -4.03 -20.31 -7.43
N ARG A 166 -3.67 -20.94 -6.31
CA ARG A 166 -4.41 -22.06 -5.70
C ARG A 166 -4.25 -22.05 -4.17
N ALA A 167 -5.32 -22.43 -3.46
CA ALA A 167 -5.39 -22.50 -1.99
C ALA A 167 -5.52 -23.95 -1.48
N PRO A 168 -4.99 -24.31 -0.28
CA PRO A 168 -5.25 -25.60 0.37
C PRO A 168 -6.16 -25.51 1.62
N LYS A 169 -6.89 -26.59 1.90
CA LYS A 169 -7.76 -26.87 3.07
C LYS A 169 -7.01 -27.67 4.15
N VAL A 170 -7.33 -27.50 5.43
CA VAL A 170 -7.02 -28.46 6.52
C VAL A 170 -8.19 -28.54 7.54
N ALA A 171 -8.28 -29.69 8.22
CA ALA A 171 -9.42 -30.30 8.92
C ALA A 171 -9.52 -30.08 10.46
N THR A 172 -10.66 -30.53 11.02
CA THR A 172 -11.17 -30.45 12.42
C THR A 172 -10.75 -31.60 13.37
N PRO A 173 -10.98 -31.43 14.70
CA PRO A 173 -11.78 -32.40 15.48
C PRO A 173 -12.73 -31.81 16.56
N LYS A 174 -13.80 -32.58 16.87
CA LYS A 174 -15.08 -32.32 17.58
C LYS A 174 -15.06 -32.32 19.11
N ALA A 175 -15.84 -31.41 19.74
CA ALA A 175 -16.98 -31.73 20.63
C ALA A 175 -17.67 -30.48 21.26
N GLU A 176 -16.98 -29.34 21.40
CA GLU A 176 -17.59 -28.02 21.70
C GLU A 176 -17.96 -27.22 20.45
N GLN A 177 -17.60 -27.76 19.28
CA GLN A 177 -17.65 -27.16 17.95
C GLN A 177 -19.05 -26.86 17.38
N ILE A 178 -20.13 -27.34 18.00
CA ILE A 178 -21.47 -27.22 17.40
C ILE A 178 -21.90 -25.73 17.38
N ASN A 179 -21.67 -24.98 18.45
CA ASN A 179 -21.98 -23.54 18.48
C ASN A 179 -20.93 -22.71 17.75
N ALA A 180 -19.63 -22.98 17.97
CA ALA A 180 -18.58 -22.19 17.36
C ALA A 180 -18.63 -22.24 15.82
N SER A 181 -18.97 -23.40 15.24
CA SER A 181 -19.10 -23.51 13.79
C SER A 181 -20.33 -22.78 13.25
N GLU A 182 -21.44 -22.74 13.97
CA GLU A 182 -22.66 -22.02 13.56
C GLU A 182 -22.47 -20.50 13.71
N ASP A 183 -21.88 -20.08 14.83
CA ASP A 183 -21.50 -18.70 15.09
C ASP A 183 -20.53 -18.18 14.03
N LEU A 184 -19.47 -18.92 13.69
CA LEU A 184 -18.55 -18.53 12.62
C LEU A 184 -19.22 -18.40 11.25
N GLN A 185 -20.18 -19.28 10.94
CA GLN A 185 -20.96 -19.16 9.70
C GLN A 185 -21.81 -17.88 9.73
N PHE A 186 -22.42 -17.57 10.86
CA PHE A 186 -23.18 -16.34 11.05
C PHE A 186 -22.28 -15.10 10.96
N PHE A 187 -21.14 -15.06 11.65
CA PHE A 187 -20.18 -13.95 11.61
C PHE A 187 -19.66 -13.72 10.20
N ARG A 188 -19.32 -14.80 9.49
CA ARG A 188 -18.95 -14.72 8.08
C ARG A 188 -20.06 -14.11 7.23
N SER A 189 -21.32 -14.49 7.48
CA SER A 189 -22.45 -13.92 6.74
C SER A 189 -22.61 -12.41 6.97
N LEU A 190 -22.34 -11.93 8.20
CA LEU A 190 -22.31 -10.50 8.52
C LEU A 190 -21.16 -9.79 7.81
N ALA A 191 -19.95 -10.37 7.85
CA ALA A 191 -18.79 -9.83 7.16
C ALA A 191 -19.04 -9.68 5.65
N MET A 192 -19.67 -10.68 5.03
CA MET A 192 -20.03 -10.62 3.60
C MET A 192 -21.10 -9.54 3.32
N GLN A 193 -22.03 -9.30 4.24
CA GLN A 193 -22.99 -8.19 4.13
C GLN A 193 -22.31 -6.83 4.24
N PHE A 194 -21.33 -6.69 5.14
CA PHE A 194 -20.49 -5.50 5.23
C PHE A 194 -19.72 -5.25 3.93
N GLU A 195 -19.05 -6.27 3.39
CA GLU A 195 -18.34 -6.13 2.10
C GLU A 195 -19.27 -5.67 0.97
N SER A 196 -20.51 -6.16 0.93
CA SER A 196 -21.47 -5.83 -0.13
C SER A 196 -21.81 -4.33 -0.21
N ARG A 197 -21.52 -3.57 0.84
CA ARG A 197 -21.72 -2.11 0.89
C ARG A 197 -20.72 -1.34 0.03
N SER A 198 -19.59 -1.94 -0.37
CA SER A 198 -18.61 -1.29 -1.23
C SER A 198 -17.99 -2.28 -2.22
N PRO A 199 -18.03 -2.00 -3.54
CA PRO A 199 -17.32 -2.81 -4.53
C PRO A 199 -15.82 -2.97 -4.25
N LEU A 200 -15.20 -2.00 -3.56
CA LEU A 200 -13.78 -2.03 -3.18
C LEU A 200 -13.49 -3.12 -2.15
N PHE A 201 -14.45 -3.48 -1.29
CA PHE A 201 -14.25 -4.46 -0.24
C PHE A 201 -14.38 -5.91 -0.70
N LYS A 202 -14.70 -6.15 -1.97
CA LYS A 202 -14.92 -7.50 -2.50
C LYS A 202 -13.77 -8.45 -2.18
N GLY A 203 -14.07 -9.48 -1.39
CA GLY A 203 -13.14 -10.53 -0.98
C GLY A 203 -12.05 -10.09 0.00
N ARG A 204 -12.17 -8.90 0.60
CA ARG A 204 -11.23 -8.36 1.60
C ARG A 204 -11.13 -9.26 2.82
N THR A 205 -12.27 -9.62 3.41
CA THR A 205 -12.39 -10.44 4.60
C THR A 205 -11.63 -11.76 4.44
N MET A 206 -11.79 -12.43 3.31
CA MET A 206 -11.11 -13.71 3.07
C MET A 206 -9.60 -13.55 2.87
N ARG A 207 -9.14 -12.41 2.34
CA ARG A 207 -7.70 -12.11 2.25
C ARG A 207 -7.12 -11.82 3.63
N ILE A 208 -7.78 -10.98 4.44
CA ILE A 208 -7.42 -10.72 5.83
C ILE A 208 -7.35 -12.04 6.60
N LEU A 209 -8.38 -12.88 6.51
CA LEU A 209 -8.44 -14.14 7.22
C LEU A 209 -7.27 -15.05 6.88
N ARG A 210 -6.98 -15.21 5.59
CA ARG A 210 -5.85 -16.01 5.12
C ARG A 210 -4.53 -15.49 5.68
N LEU A 211 -4.31 -14.18 5.59
CA LEU A 211 -3.07 -13.55 6.05
C LEU A 211 -2.91 -13.67 7.57
N ALA A 212 -3.96 -13.42 8.34
CA ALA A 212 -3.96 -13.50 9.79
C ALA A 212 -3.66 -14.94 10.27
N LEU A 213 -4.36 -15.94 9.73
CA LEU A 213 -4.17 -17.34 10.11
C LEU A 213 -2.78 -17.89 9.72
N GLU A 214 -2.29 -17.58 8.52
CA GLU A 214 -0.94 -18.02 8.11
C GLU A 214 0.16 -17.26 8.89
N THR A 215 -0.07 -16.00 9.27
CA THR A 215 0.86 -15.23 10.12
C THR A 215 0.94 -15.84 11.51
N ASN A 216 -0.22 -16.12 12.12
CA ASN A 216 -0.31 -16.82 13.40
C ASN A 216 0.40 -18.18 13.35
N LYS A 217 0.15 -18.96 12.29
CA LYS A 217 0.80 -20.25 12.08
C LYS A 217 2.31 -20.16 11.94
N THR A 218 2.80 -19.17 11.20
CA THR A 218 4.24 -18.93 11.02
C THR A 218 4.91 -18.54 12.34
N ALA A 219 4.18 -17.89 13.24
CA ALA A 219 4.62 -17.56 14.60
C ALA A 219 4.41 -18.71 15.61
N GLY A 220 3.99 -19.91 15.18
CA GLY A 220 3.81 -21.07 16.06
C GLY A 220 2.41 -21.20 16.69
N ASN A 221 1.38 -20.56 16.12
CA ASN A 221 0.00 -20.55 16.61
C ASN A 221 -0.12 -20.00 18.05
N ALA A 222 0.44 -18.81 18.28
CA ALA A 222 0.36 -18.16 19.60
C ALA A 222 -1.06 -17.68 19.96
N VAL A 223 -1.97 -17.58 18.99
CA VAL A 223 -3.37 -17.17 19.14
C VAL A 223 -4.30 -18.32 18.74
N ASP A 224 -5.44 -18.50 19.41
CA ASP A 224 -6.45 -19.47 18.97
C ASP A 224 -6.96 -19.10 17.56
N PRO A 225 -6.77 -19.97 16.54
CA PRO A 225 -7.22 -19.70 15.17
C PRO A 225 -8.74 -19.52 15.05
N VAL A 226 -9.55 -20.15 15.91
CA VAL A 226 -11.02 -20.02 15.91
C VAL A 226 -11.43 -18.62 16.37
N GLN A 227 -10.82 -18.13 17.45
CA GLN A 227 -11.04 -16.77 17.95
C GLN A 227 -10.54 -15.73 16.95
N LEU A 228 -9.36 -15.96 16.37
CA LEU A 228 -8.80 -15.07 15.35
C LEU A 228 -9.69 -15.01 14.10
N GLU A 229 -10.26 -16.12 13.66
CA GLU A 229 -11.22 -16.15 12.55
C GLU A 229 -12.48 -15.33 12.86
N ALA A 230 -13.06 -15.48 14.05
CA ALA A 230 -14.21 -14.68 14.47
C ALA A 230 -13.87 -13.18 14.53
N ALA A 231 -12.71 -12.84 15.08
CA ALA A 231 -12.24 -11.46 15.17
C ALA A 231 -12.05 -10.82 13.78
N VAL A 232 -11.48 -11.56 12.83
CA VAL A 232 -11.38 -11.12 11.42
C VAL A 232 -12.77 -10.85 10.83
N TYR A 233 -13.74 -11.73 11.06
CA TYR A 233 -15.08 -11.51 10.50
C TYR A 233 -15.77 -10.27 11.07
N LEU A 234 -15.54 -9.94 12.34
CA LEU A 234 -16.31 -8.89 13.01
C LEU A 234 -15.59 -7.56 13.25
N HIS A 235 -14.26 -7.47 13.08
CA HIS A 235 -13.50 -6.25 13.46
C HIS A 235 -14.11 -4.93 12.94
N ASP A 236 -14.54 -4.90 11.69
CA ASP A 236 -15.13 -3.70 11.05
C ASP A 236 -16.66 -3.64 11.07
N ILE A 237 -17.36 -4.65 11.59
CA ILE A 237 -18.84 -4.67 11.57
C ILE A 237 -19.44 -3.49 12.35
N GLY A 238 -18.70 -2.97 13.34
CA GLY A 238 -19.07 -1.76 14.06
C GLY A 238 -19.24 -0.53 13.16
N MET A 239 -18.59 -0.48 11.99
CA MET A 239 -18.77 0.62 11.03
C MET A 239 -20.20 0.67 10.50
N MET A 240 -20.89 -0.47 10.40
CA MET A 240 -22.31 -0.52 9.98
C MET A 240 -23.27 0.13 10.98
N LEU A 241 -22.82 0.39 12.21
CA LEU A 241 -23.59 1.12 13.23
C LEU A 241 -23.34 2.64 13.17
N LEU A 242 -22.46 3.09 12.28
CA LEU A 242 -22.18 4.50 12.02
C LEU A 242 -22.98 4.99 10.81
N PRO A 243 -23.22 6.31 10.68
CA PRO A 243 -23.79 6.88 9.47
C PRO A 243 -22.96 6.50 8.24
N GLU A 244 -23.63 6.04 7.19
CA GLU A 244 -22.99 5.55 5.97
C GLU A 244 -22.09 6.61 5.31
N VAL A 245 -22.50 7.88 5.40
CA VAL A 245 -21.75 9.05 4.92
C VAL A 245 -20.40 9.25 5.61
N THR A 246 -20.18 8.64 6.78
CA THR A 246 -18.93 8.76 7.54
C THR A 246 -17.89 7.76 7.07
N TRP A 247 -18.26 6.52 6.77
CA TRP A 247 -17.32 5.44 6.46
C TRP A 247 -17.29 5.01 4.98
N LEU A 248 -18.32 5.36 4.18
CA LEU A 248 -18.29 5.25 2.71
C LEU A 248 -17.92 6.58 2.03
N LYS A 249 -17.37 7.53 2.78
CA LYS A 249 -17.05 8.87 2.29
C LYS A 249 -15.99 8.82 1.19
N VAL A 250 -16.27 9.47 0.06
CA VAL A 250 -15.30 9.71 -1.01
C VAL A 250 -14.62 11.05 -0.76
N GLY A 251 -13.31 11.05 -0.50
CA GLY A 251 -12.51 12.26 -0.22
C GLY A 251 -11.94 12.32 1.21
N LYS A 252 -11.44 13.50 1.62
CA LYS A 252 -10.81 13.67 2.94
C LYS A 252 -11.86 13.56 4.07
N MET A 253 -11.56 12.77 5.10
CA MET A 253 -12.35 12.70 6.33
C MET A 253 -12.05 13.91 7.22
N THR A 254 -13.11 14.52 7.78
CA THR A 254 -12.96 15.55 8.82
C THR A 254 -12.54 14.92 10.14
N ASP A 255 -12.06 15.71 11.09
CA ASP A 255 -11.70 15.17 12.41
C ASP A 255 -12.90 14.60 13.16
N ALA A 256 -14.08 15.22 13.00
CA ALA A 256 -15.34 14.67 13.52
C ALA A 256 -15.69 13.32 12.89
N ASP A 257 -15.46 13.13 11.59
CA ASP A 257 -15.67 11.84 10.92
C ASP A 257 -14.72 10.77 11.49
N LYS A 258 -13.45 11.13 11.73
CA LYS A 258 -12.44 10.22 12.30
C LYS A 258 -12.80 9.84 13.73
N ASP A 259 -13.21 10.79 14.56
CA ASP A 259 -13.60 10.53 15.95
C ASP A 259 -14.83 9.63 16.03
N LEU A 260 -15.78 9.78 15.09
CA LEU A 260 -16.91 8.88 15.00
C LEU A 260 -16.47 7.47 14.57
N LEU A 261 -15.60 7.37 13.55
CA LEU A 261 -15.07 6.10 13.05
C LEU A 261 -14.31 5.34 14.14
N ARG A 262 -13.58 6.04 15.03
CA ARG A 262 -12.82 5.43 16.14
C ARG A 262 -13.67 4.62 17.12
N ASN A 263 -15.00 4.75 17.10
CA ASN A 263 -15.90 3.98 17.96
C ASN A 263 -16.22 2.58 17.42
N HIS A 264 -15.97 2.30 16.13
CA HIS A 264 -16.33 1.02 15.53
C HIS A 264 -15.72 -0.22 16.20
N PRO A 265 -14.46 -0.20 16.72
CA PRO A 265 -13.90 -1.37 17.40
C PRO A 265 -14.69 -1.71 18.67
N GLY A 266 -15.10 -0.68 19.42
CA GLY A 266 -15.89 -0.84 20.64
C GLY A 266 -17.29 -1.40 20.37
N TYR A 267 -17.93 -0.95 19.29
CA TYR A 267 -19.23 -1.50 18.88
C TYR A 267 -19.15 -2.97 18.47
N ALA A 268 -18.16 -3.32 17.64
CA ALA A 268 -17.97 -4.70 17.20
C ALA A 268 -17.60 -5.63 18.38
N ALA A 269 -16.69 -5.20 19.24
CA ALA A 269 -16.32 -5.93 20.45
C ALA A 269 -17.51 -6.13 21.39
N GLY A 270 -18.35 -5.12 21.59
CA GLY A 270 -19.54 -5.22 22.42
C GLY A 270 -20.59 -6.22 21.92
N LEU A 271 -20.62 -6.53 20.62
CA LEU A 271 -21.44 -7.62 20.07
C LEU A 271 -20.86 -8.98 20.46
N LEU A 272 -19.54 -9.17 20.28
CA LEU A 272 -18.84 -10.41 20.64
C LEU A 272 -18.90 -10.71 22.14
N GLN A 273 -18.73 -9.70 23.00
CA GLN A 273 -18.77 -9.85 24.47
C GLN A 273 -20.10 -10.39 25.00
N ARG A 274 -21.19 -10.27 24.22
CA ARG A 274 -22.53 -10.77 24.59
C ARG A 274 -22.73 -12.24 24.22
N MET A 275 -21.78 -12.84 23.50
CA MET A 275 -21.82 -14.22 23.05
C MET A 275 -20.76 -15.01 23.82
N HIS A 276 -21.20 -16.00 24.60
CA HIS A 276 -20.33 -16.80 25.45
C HIS A 276 -19.30 -17.56 24.61
N GLY A 277 -18.02 -17.51 25.01
CA GLY A 277 -16.93 -18.22 24.33
C GLY A 277 -16.27 -17.43 23.20
N TRP A 278 -16.55 -16.13 23.08
CA TRP A 278 -15.93 -15.22 22.10
C TRP A 278 -15.20 -14.04 22.76
N GLU A 279 -14.82 -14.18 24.03
CA GLU A 279 -14.19 -13.13 24.82
C GLU A 279 -12.83 -12.71 24.24
N GLU A 280 -12.01 -13.66 23.80
CA GLU A 280 -10.71 -13.37 23.17
C GLU A 280 -10.89 -12.66 21.83
N ALA A 281 -11.81 -13.12 20.97
CA ALA A 281 -12.13 -12.44 19.72
C ALA A 281 -12.62 -11.00 19.97
N ALA A 282 -13.43 -10.80 21.01
CA ALA A 282 -13.91 -9.47 21.38
C ALA A 282 -12.76 -8.54 21.79
N GLU A 283 -11.80 -9.06 22.57
CA GLU A 283 -10.61 -8.31 22.96
C GLU A 283 -9.74 -7.96 21.74
N MET A 284 -9.52 -8.92 20.83
CA MET A 284 -8.78 -8.69 19.58
C MET A 284 -9.42 -7.57 18.77
N VAL A 285 -10.75 -7.61 18.60
CA VAL A 285 -11.51 -6.59 17.88
C VAL A 285 -11.44 -5.24 18.59
N ALA A 286 -11.56 -5.18 19.91
CA ALA A 286 -11.50 -3.92 20.64
C ALA A 286 -10.15 -3.19 20.47
N GLN A 287 -9.06 -3.94 20.32
CA GLN A 287 -7.70 -3.44 20.36
C GLN A 287 -7.00 -3.37 18.98
N HIS A 288 -7.66 -3.76 17.88
CA HIS A 288 -6.98 -3.89 16.57
C HIS A 288 -6.45 -2.56 15.97
N HIS A 289 -6.85 -1.41 16.54
CA HIS A 289 -6.31 -0.09 16.21
C HIS A 289 -5.43 0.52 17.31
N GLU A 290 -5.10 -0.25 18.34
CA GLU A 290 -4.08 0.13 19.32
C GLU A 290 -2.68 0.03 18.70
N MET A 291 -1.79 0.92 19.10
CA MET A 291 -0.41 0.98 18.61
C MET A 291 0.55 0.73 19.77
N PRO A 292 1.64 -0.04 19.61
CA PRO A 292 2.56 -0.36 20.69
C PRO A 292 3.18 0.84 21.42
N ASP A 293 3.24 2.00 20.76
CA ASP A 293 3.72 3.27 21.29
C ASP A 293 2.66 4.07 22.06
N GLY A 294 1.42 3.57 22.16
CA GLY A 294 0.29 4.24 22.80
C GLY A 294 -0.42 5.27 21.93
N GLY A 295 -0.01 5.45 20.66
CA GLY A 295 -0.63 6.40 19.73
C GLY A 295 -1.96 5.94 19.12
N GLY A 296 -2.37 4.71 19.41
CA GLY A 296 -3.59 4.08 18.88
C GLY A 296 -4.86 4.46 19.63
N TYR A 297 -5.93 3.71 19.40
CA TYR A 297 -7.25 3.93 20.01
C TYR A 297 -7.99 2.59 20.16
N PRO A 298 -9.02 2.49 21.03
CA PRO A 298 -9.65 3.56 21.81
C PRO A 298 -9.00 3.87 23.17
N ASN A 299 -8.22 2.96 23.74
CA ASN A 299 -7.71 3.05 25.11
C ASN A 299 -6.24 3.47 25.21
N GLN A 300 -5.54 3.64 24.08
CA GLN A 300 -4.13 4.06 24.03
C GLN A 300 -3.23 3.10 24.82
N LEU A 301 -3.40 1.81 24.54
CA LEU A 301 -2.64 0.76 25.20
C LEU A 301 -1.18 0.76 24.73
N ASP A 302 -0.28 0.39 25.64
CA ASP A 302 1.11 0.08 25.27
C ASP A 302 1.22 -1.35 24.73
N GLY A 303 2.32 -1.63 24.03
CA GLY A 303 2.54 -2.92 23.37
C GLY A 303 2.46 -4.16 24.29
N ALA A 304 2.65 -4.01 25.60
CA ALA A 304 2.54 -5.11 26.55
C ALA A 304 1.08 -5.44 26.91
N ARG A 305 0.18 -4.45 26.84
CA ARG A 305 -1.25 -4.59 27.13
C ARG A 305 -2.10 -4.95 25.91
N ILE A 306 -1.56 -4.83 24.70
CA ILE A 306 -2.25 -5.24 23.47
C ILE A 306 -2.13 -6.77 23.31
N CYS A 307 -3.27 -7.45 23.15
CA CYS A 307 -3.32 -8.88 22.97
C CYS A 307 -2.70 -9.32 21.62
N ALA A 308 -2.16 -10.54 21.57
CA ALA A 308 -1.45 -11.03 20.40
C ALA A 308 -2.31 -11.03 19.12
N GLY A 309 -3.58 -11.41 19.21
CA GLY A 309 -4.48 -11.43 18.06
C GLY A 309 -4.78 -10.03 17.51
N ALA A 310 -4.90 -9.01 18.37
CA ALA A 310 -5.05 -7.61 17.93
C ALA A 310 -3.80 -7.12 17.17
N LYS A 311 -2.60 -7.51 17.62
CA LYS A 311 -1.34 -7.18 16.92
C LYS A 311 -1.26 -7.82 15.54
N ILE A 312 -1.79 -9.02 15.36
CA ILE A 312 -1.90 -9.67 14.04
C ILE A 312 -2.93 -8.94 13.18
N LEU A 313 -4.12 -8.64 13.73
CA LEU A 313 -5.15 -7.94 13.00
C LEU A 313 -4.69 -6.56 12.53
N SER A 314 -3.99 -5.79 13.38
CA SER A 314 -3.57 -4.43 13.05
C SER A 314 -2.64 -4.37 11.84
N ILE A 315 -1.64 -5.26 11.76
CA ILE A 315 -0.72 -5.32 10.62
C ILE A 315 -1.39 -5.82 9.34
N VAL A 316 -2.27 -6.83 9.45
CA VAL A 316 -2.97 -7.40 8.29
C VAL A 316 -4.01 -6.45 7.74
N ASP A 317 -4.76 -5.77 8.62
CA ASP A 317 -5.76 -4.78 8.22
C ASP A 317 -5.11 -3.56 7.58
N ALA A 318 -4.05 -3.02 8.20
CA ALA A 318 -3.28 -1.92 7.62
C ALA A 318 -2.73 -2.30 6.23
N PHE A 319 -2.21 -3.52 6.07
CA PHE A 319 -1.77 -4.02 4.77
C PHE A 319 -2.90 -4.04 3.74
N GLU A 320 -4.09 -4.54 4.08
CA GLU A 320 -5.23 -4.53 3.15
C GLU A 320 -5.74 -3.13 2.83
N ALA A 321 -5.71 -2.20 3.79
CA ALA A 321 -6.03 -0.80 3.56
C ALA A 321 -5.04 -0.16 2.56
N VAL A 322 -3.74 -0.43 2.69
CA VAL A 322 -2.72 0.05 1.74
C VAL A 322 -2.89 -0.62 0.38
N MET A 323 -3.16 -1.93 0.33
CA MET A 323 -3.47 -2.65 -0.90
C MET A 323 -4.67 -2.04 -1.65
N LEU A 324 -5.72 -1.65 -0.93
CA LEU A 324 -6.92 -1.01 -1.50
C LEU A 324 -6.60 0.38 -2.07
N LYS A 325 -5.84 1.20 -1.34
CA LYS A 325 -5.37 2.52 -1.85
C LYS A 325 -4.63 2.38 -3.18
N HIS A 326 -3.97 1.24 -3.41
CA HIS A 326 -3.16 0.98 -4.58
C HIS A 326 -3.75 -0.08 -5.53
N ILE A 327 -5.04 -0.42 -5.42
CA ILE A 327 -5.64 -1.54 -6.15
C ILE A 327 -5.58 -1.39 -7.68
N HIS A 328 -5.60 -0.15 -8.17
CA HIS A 328 -5.52 0.17 -9.60
C HIS A 328 -4.10 0.03 -10.19
N ARG A 329 -3.08 -0.15 -9.34
CA ARG A 329 -1.65 -0.12 -9.72
C ARG A 329 -1.03 -1.50 -10.01
N GLY A 330 -1.86 -2.55 -10.07
CA GLY A 330 -1.45 -3.93 -10.32
C GLY A 330 -1.05 -4.69 -9.05
N LYS A 331 -1.62 -5.89 -8.88
CA LYS A 331 -1.63 -6.64 -7.62
C LYS A 331 -0.25 -6.79 -6.94
N ASN A 332 0.79 -7.19 -7.68
CA ASN A 332 2.12 -7.46 -7.09
C ASN A 332 2.82 -6.18 -6.62
N ARG A 333 2.61 -5.06 -7.32
CA ARG A 333 3.18 -3.77 -6.95
C ARG A 333 2.50 -3.19 -5.71
N SER A 334 1.18 -3.31 -5.63
CA SER A 334 0.43 -2.97 -4.43
C SER A 334 0.97 -3.74 -3.23
N VAL A 335 1.30 -5.03 -3.40
CA VAL A 335 1.84 -5.88 -2.32
C VAL A 335 3.21 -5.39 -1.85
N LEU A 336 4.17 -5.18 -2.77
CA LEU A 336 5.51 -4.73 -2.40
C LEU A 336 5.48 -3.35 -1.70
N ARG A 337 4.65 -2.44 -2.19
CA ARG A 337 4.47 -1.12 -1.57
C ARG A 337 3.82 -1.22 -0.19
N ALA A 338 2.80 -2.05 -0.06
CA ALA A 338 2.16 -2.28 1.23
C ALA A 338 3.15 -2.85 2.26
N ILE A 339 4.00 -3.81 1.89
CA ILE A 339 5.07 -4.29 2.77
C ILE A 339 6.04 -3.18 3.14
N ALA A 340 6.47 -2.37 2.17
CA ALA A 340 7.42 -1.28 2.42
C ALA A 340 6.84 -0.21 3.35
N GLU A 341 5.57 0.15 3.19
CA GLU A 341 4.86 1.09 4.07
C GLU A 341 4.72 0.51 5.48
N ILE A 342 4.31 -0.75 5.60
CA ILE A 342 4.21 -1.45 6.90
C ILE A 342 5.57 -1.49 7.61
N ASN A 343 6.64 -1.85 6.90
CA ASN A 343 7.99 -1.93 7.46
C ASN A 343 8.61 -0.55 7.77
N ALA A 344 8.12 0.53 7.17
CA ALA A 344 8.56 1.90 7.47
C ALA A 344 7.88 2.47 8.74
N CYS A 345 6.83 1.82 9.23
CA CYS A 345 6.09 2.23 10.42
C CYS A 345 6.62 1.54 11.69
N ASP A 346 7.88 1.83 12.05
CA ASP A 346 8.62 1.20 13.17
C ASP A 346 7.91 1.24 14.54
N LYS A 347 6.92 2.13 14.71
CA LYS A 347 6.22 2.36 15.98
C LYS A 347 4.76 1.91 15.97
N GLN A 348 4.18 1.67 14.79
CA GLN A 348 2.74 1.37 14.65
C GLN A 348 2.44 -0.11 14.88
N PHE A 349 3.39 -0.99 14.55
CA PHE A 349 3.18 -2.43 14.58
C PHE A 349 4.12 -3.10 15.58
N ALA A 350 3.63 -4.17 16.20
CA ALA A 350 4.40 -4.94 17.16
C ALA A 350 5.55 -5.69 16.43
N PRO A 351 6.84 -5.42 16.76
CA PRO A 351 7.98 -5.94 16.01
C PRO A 351 8.01 -7.47 15.89
N GLU A 352 7.52 -8.18 16.91
CA GLU A 352 7.45 -9.63 16.94
C GLU A 352 6.55 -10.24 15.85
N TRP A 353 5.61 -9.46 15.30
CA TRP A 353 4.67 -9.90 14.26
C TRP A 353 5.08 -9.52 12.84
N ILE A 354 6.01 -8.57 12.67
CA ILE A 354 6.49 -8.11 11.36
C ILE A 354 7.17 -9.25 10.59
N ALA A 355 8.08 -9.99 11.24
CA ALA A 355 8.83 -11.06 10.58
C ALA A 355 7.93 -12.24 10.13
N PRO A 356 7.04 -12.80 10.99
CA PRO A 356 6.07 -13.80 10.56
C PRO A 356 5.17 -13.32 9.41
N PHE A 357 4.65 -12.09 9.50
CA PHE A 357 3.81 -11.51 8.45
C PHE A 357 4.56 -11.42 7.11
N ASN A 358 5.78 -10.88 7.12
CA ASN A 358 6.60 -10.75 5.92
C ASN A 358 6.93 -12.10 5.28
N ALA A 359 7.14 -13.15 6.08
CA ALA A 359 7.37 -14.50 5.57
C ALA A 359 6.14 -15.06 4.82
N VAL A 360 4.92 -14.80 5.33
CA VAL A 360 3.67 -15.21 4.68
C VAL A 360 3.46 -14.48 3.37
N ILE A 361 3.74 -13.17 3.33
CA ILE A 361 3.60 -12.39 2.11
C ILE A 361 4.60 -12.87 1.05
N ARG A 362 5.87 -13.09 1.40
CA ARG A 362 6.88 -13.65 0.46
C ARG A 362 6.41 -14.94 -0.17
N LYS A 363 5.95 -15.89 0.65
CA LYS A 363 5.41 -17.16 0.16
C LYS A 363 4.22 -16.97 -0.79
N THR A 364 3.37 -15.98 -0.53
CA THR A 364 2.20 -15.68 -1.37
C THR A 364 2.56 -15.04 -2.71
N ILE A 365 3.73 -14.40 -2.82
CA ILE A 365 4.26 -13.83 -4.07
C ILE A 365 4.99 -14.90 -4.89
N GLU A 366 5.70 -15.82 -4.23
CA GLU A 366 6.46 -16.91 -4.86
C GLU A 366 5.60 -18.10 -5.34
N SER A 367 4.36 -18.21 -4.84
CA SER A 367 3.39 -19.27 -5.17
C SER A 367 2.40 -18.85 -6.26
#